data_AF-A0A6P1GE97-F1
#
_entry.id   AF-A0A6P1GE97-F1
#
_cell.length_a   1.000
_cell.length_b   1.000
_cell.length_c   1.000
_cell.angle_alpha   90.00
_cell.angle_beta   90.00
_cell.angle_gamma   90.00
#
_symmetry.space_group_name_H-M   'P 1'
#
loop_
_entity.id
_entity.type
_entity.pdbx_description
1 polymer ?
#
loop_
_entity_poly.entity_id
_entity_poly.type
_entity_poly.pdbx_seq_one_letter_code
_entity_poly.pdbx_strand_id
1 'polypeptide(L)'
;MLKIDLSDLLSKTPAMKQMVEQKVVEVAAKVTLDVHANVVAGSPVDTGAFRGAWTVETPTQPFENGKVENTTPYGPQLVDGHSGQAPKGWIDNAVLAATRL
;
A
#
# COMPACT_ATOMS: atom_id res chain seq x y z
N MET A 1 24.23 -41.96 -21.28
CA MET A 1 23.18 -40.92 -21.21
C MET A 1 23.09 -40.46 -19.75
N LEU A 2 23.43 -39.22 -19.46
CA LEU A 2 23.35 -38.65 -18.10
C LEU A 2 21.88 -38.27 -17.83
N LYS A 3 21.30 -38.76 -16.72
CA LYS A 3 19.97 -38.33 -16.25
C LYS A 3 20.17 -37.38 -15.08
N ILE A 4 19.57 -36.20 -15.15
CA ILE A 4 19.54 -35.24 -14.05
C ILE A 4 18.30 -35.55 -13.21
N ASP A 5 18.48 -35.80 -11.92
CA ASP A 5 17.39 -35.99 -10.96
C ASP A 5 16.98 -34.63 -10.36
N LEU A 6 15.71 -34.29 -10.47
CA LEU A 6 15.11 -33.05 -9.96
C LEU A 6 14.08 -33.31 -8.85
N SER A 7 13.95 -34.55 -8.37
CA SER A 7 12.89 -34.94 -7.42
C SER A 7 12.94 -34.13 -6.13
N ASP A 8 14.15 -33.84 -5.62
CA ASP A 8 14.35 -32.99 -4.44
C ASP A 8 13.85 -31.54 -4.66
N LEU A 9 14.19 -30.94 -5.80
CA LEU A 9 13.74 -29.58 -6.15
C LEU A 9 12.20 -29.51 -6.28
N LEU A 10 11.61 -30.49 -6.97
CA LEU A 10 10.16 -30.56 -7.15
C LEU A 10 9.43 -30.74 -5.82
N SER A 11 9.99 -31.53 -4.89
CA SER A 11 9.41 -31.74 -3.56
C SER A 11 9.35 -30.46 -2.71
N LYS A 12 10.28 -29.52 -2.92
CA LYS A 12 10.37 -28.25 -2.17
C LYS A 12 9.57 -27.11 -2.80
N THR A 13 9.12 -27.28 -4.04
CA THR A 13 8.39 -26.24 -4.78
C THR A 13 7.15 -25.70 -4.03
N PRO A 14 6.31 -26.53 -3.38
CA PRO A 14 5.16 -26.02 -2.62
C PRO A 14 5.57 -25.09 -1.47
N ALA A 15 6.62 -25.45 -0.72
CA ALA A 15 7.12 -24.64 0.39
C ALA A 15 7.69 -23.30 -0.11
N MET A 16 8.47 -23.32 -1.20
CA MET A 16 8.98 -22.08 -1.81
C MET A 16 7.84 -21.18 -2.29
N LYS A 17 6.81 -21.75 -2.93
CA LYS A 17 5.63 -21.01 -3.36
C LYS A 17 4.94 -20.33 -2.18
N GLN A 18 4.71 -21.07 -1.09
CA GLN A 18 4.12 -20.53 0.13
C GLN A 18 4.95 -19.39 0.74
N MET A 19 6.28 -19.52 0.78
CA MET A 19 7.17 -18.47 1.28
C MET A 19 7.09 -17.20 0.43
N VAL A 20 7.07 -17.34 -0.90
CA VAL A 20 6.91 -16.21 -1.82
C VAL A 20 5.56 -15.54 -1.62
N GLU A 21 4.48 -16.32 -1.56
CA GLU A 21 3.12 -15.83 -1.34
C GLU A 21 2.99 -15.06 -0.01
N GLN A 22 3.55 -15.58 1.08
CA GLN A 22 3.59 -14.89 2.36
C GLN A 22 4.38 -13.59 2.29
N LYS A 23 5.51 -13.60 1.58
CA LYS A 23 6.33 -12.38 1.44
C LYS A 23 5.62 -11.31 0.61
N VAL A 24 4.86 -11.71 -0.41
CA VAL A 24 4.01 -10.80 -1.20
C VAL A 24 2.99 -10.12 -0.30
N VAL A 25 2.29 -10.86 0.56
CA VAL A 25 1.33 -10.29 1.52
C VAL A 25 2.01 -9.31 2.46
N GLU A 26 3.16 -9.68 3.03
CA GLU A 26 3.90 -8.82 3.95
C GLU A 26 4.31 -7.49 3.29
N VAL A 27 4.86 -7.53 2.08
CA VAL A 27 5.29 -6.33 1.35
C VAL A 27 4.08 -5.48 0.96
N ALA A 28 3.01 -6.08 0.44
CA ALA A 28 1.80 -5.37 0.06
C ALA A 28 1.13 -4.67 1.26
N ALA A 29 1.09 -5.34 2.43
CA ALA A 29 0.58 -4.76 3.66
C ALA A 29 1.44 -3.57 4.13
N LYS A 30 2.77 -3.70 4.08
CA LYS A 30 3.69 -2.59 4.42
C LYS A 30 3.51 -1.39 3.51
N VAL A 31 3.50 -1.60 2.19
CA VAL A 31 3.27 -0.52 1.21
C VAL A 31 1.92 0.16 1.48
N THR A 32 0.87 -0.59 1.77
CA THR A 32 -0.46 -0.04 2.10
C THR A 32 -0.42 0.84 3.35
N LEU A 33 0.28 0.39 4.41
CA LEU A 33 0.45 1.16 5.64
C LEU A 33 1.31 2.40 5.44
N ASP A 34 2.36 2.32 4.62
CA ASP A 34 3.22 3.45 4.28
C ASP A 34 2.46 4.51 3.48
N VAL A 35 1.62 4.10 2.51
CA VAL A 35 0.71 5.01 1.81
C VAL A 35 -0.21 5.71 2.80
N HIS A 36 -0.85 4.95 3.70
CA HIS A 36 -1.73 5.52 4.73
C HIS A 36 -0.98 6.53 5.62
N ALA A 37 0.21 6.18 6.11
CA ALA A 37 1.02 7.08 6.91
C ALA A 37 1.38 8.37 6.16
N ASN A 38 1.75 8.28 4.88
CA ASN A 38 2.10 9.42 4.06
C ASN A 38 0.90 10.33 3.77
N VAL A 39 -0.27 9.79 3.44
CA VAL A 39 -1.46 10.62 3.19
C VAL A 39 -1.97 11.28 4.48
N VAL A 40 -1.86 10.59 5.62
CA VAL A 40 -2.16 11.18 6.94
C VAL A 40 -1.18 12.31 7.26
N ALA A 41 0.12 12.11 7.04
CA ALA A 41 1.14 13.12 7.30
C ALA A 41 0.96 14.36 6.41
N GLY A 42 0.72 14.16 5.10
CA GLY A 42 0.50 15.24 4.14
C GLY A 42 -0.87 15.93 4.25
N SER A 43 -1.81 15.36 5.00
CA SER A 43 -3.14 15.93 5.18
C SER A 43 -3.12 17.27 5.92
N PRO A 44 -4.01 18.22 5.55
CA PRO A 44 -4.19 19.46 6.28
C PRO A 44 -4.53 19.26 7.75
N VAL A 45 -4.05 20.18 8.58
CA VAL A 45 -4.12 20.10 10.05
C VAL A 45 -5.10 21.07 10.66
N ASP A 46 -5.73 21.93 9.84
CA ASP A 46 -6.51 23.09 10.26
C ASP A 46 -7.54 22.75 11.35
N THR A 47 -8.43 21.80 11.08
CA THR A 47 -9.37 21.23 12.07
C THR A 47 -8.99 19.82 12.50
N GLY A 48 -8.01 19.20 11.84
CA GLY A 48 -7.66 17.79 11.98
C GLY A 48 -8.71 16.80 11.44
N ALA A 49 -9.90 17.27 11.03
CA ALA A 49 -11.00 16.40 10.60
C ALA A 49 -10.64 15.59 9.34
N PHE A 50 -10.01 16.22 8.36
CA PHE A 50 -9.57 15.51 7.15
C PHE A 50 -8.51 14.45 7.47
N ARG A 51 -7.48 14.81 8.23
CA ARG A 51 -6.42 13.90 8.65
C ARG A 51 -6.95 12.72 9.46
N GLY A 52 -7.90 12.96 10.36
CA GLY A 52 -8.48 11.92 11.22
C GLY A 52 -9.48 11.00 10.52
N ALA A 53 -9.90 11.33 9.29
CA ALA A 53 -10.91 10.59 8.55
C ALA A 53 -10.34 9.52 7.61
N TRP A 54 -9.02 9.32 7.59
CA TRP A 54 -8.39 8.25 6.82
C TRP A 54 -8.61 6.89 7.48
N THR A 55 -8.95 5.90 6.67
CA THR A 55 -9.00 4.49 7.06
C THR A 55 -8.10 3.67 6.16
N VAL A 56 -7.66 2.52 6.67
CA VAL A 56 -6.79 1.59 5.96
C VAL A 56 -7.23 0.15 6.17
N GLU A 57 -7.26 -0.62 5.09
CA GLU A 57 -7.45 -2.06 5.08
C GLU A 57 -6.25 -2.69 4.37
N THR A 58 -5.48 -3.51 5.07
CA THR A 58 -4.32 -4.19 4.50
C THR A 58 -4.71 -5.53 3.88
N PRO A 59 -4.09 -5.93 2.76
CA PRO A 59 -4.34 -7.22 2.15
C PRO A 59 -3.94 -8.37 3.09
N THR A 60 -4.70 -9.45 3.06
CA THR A 60 -4.47 -10.66 3.87
C THR A 60 -4.16 -11.87 3.02
N GLN A 61 -4.40 -11.79 1.71
CA GLN A 61 -4.12 -12.85 0.75
C GLN A 61 -3.11 -12.40 -0.32
N PRO A 62 -2.33 -13.34 -0.89
CA PRO A 62 -1.41 -13.01 -1.98
C PRO A 62 -2.16 -12.37 -3.15
N PHE A 63 -1.59 -11.30 -3.71
CA PHE A 63 -2.14 -10.56 -4.85
C PHE A 63 -3.46 -9.82 -4.58
N GLU A 64 -3.88 -9.71 -3.31
CA GLU A 64 -4.95 -8.81 -2.89
C GLU A 64 -4.42 -7.37 -2.78
N ASN A 65 -5.27 -6.39 -3.13
CA ASN A 65 -4.94 -4.98 -2.96
C ASN A 65 -5.29 -4.51 -1.55
N GLY A 66 -4.46 -3.63 -0.98
CA GLY A 66 -4.86 -2.82 0.16
C GLY A 66 -5.78 -1.67 -0.26
N LYS A 67 -6.48 -1.10 0.72
CA LYS A 67 -7.36 0.05 0.53
C LYS A 67 -7.00 1.15 1.52
N VAL A 68 -6.86 2.37 1.02
CA VAL A 68 -6.70 3.58 1.84
C VAL A 68 -7.74 4.58 1.35
N GLU A 69 -8.62 5.04 2.24
CA GLU A 69 -9.73 5.91 1.86
C GLU A 69 -10.00 7.02 2.86
N ASN A 70 -10.63 8.09 2.37
CA ASN A 70 -11.12 9.21 3.17
C ASN A 70 -12.53 9.54 2.69
N THR A 71 -13.48 9.64 3.62
CA THR A 71 -14.90 9.81 3.29
C THR A 71 -15.40 11.25 3.44
N THR A 72 -14.49 12.21 3.65
CA THR A 72 -14.88 13.61 3.80
C THR A 72 -15.47 14.16 2.49
N PRO A 73 -16.62 14.85 2.54
CA PRO A 73 -17.26 15.37 1.32
C PRO A 73 -16.40 16.36 0.53
N TYR A 74 -15.46 17.02 1.21
CA TYR A 74 -14.57 18.04 0.64
C TYR A 74 -13.18 17.50 0.25
N GLY A 75 -12.96 16.18 0.34
CA GLY A 75 -11.70 15.56 -0.02
C GLY A 75 -11.22 15.87 -1.44
N PRO A 76 -12.07 15.78 -2.50
CA PRO A 76 -11.68 16.10 -3.86
C PRO A 76 -11.09 17.51 -4.01
N GLN A 77 -11.66 18.51 -3.35
CA GLN A 77 -11.18 19.89 -3.38
C GLN A 77 -9.78 20.01 -2.76
N LEU A 78 -9.50 19.25 -1.70
CA LEU A 78 -8.16 19.19 -1.10
C LEU A 78 -7.14 18.49 -1.99
N VAL A 79 -7.55 17.46 -2.75
CA VAL A 79 -6.69 16.83 -3.76
C VAL A 79 -6.37 17.80 -4.90
N ASP A 80 -7.34 18.64 -5.27
CA ASP A 80 -7.21 19.66 -6.32
C ASP A 80 -6.43 20.91 -5.93
N GLY A 81 -5.92 21.00 -4.69
CA GLY A 81 -5.05 22.10 -4.27
C GLY A 81 -5.73 23.25 -3.53
N HIS A 82 -6.96 23.08 -3.04
CA HIS A 82 -7.70 24.17 -2.38
C HIS A 82 -7.19 24.53 -0.97
N SER A 83 -6.13 23.88 -0.48
CA SER A 83 -5.46 24.22 0.77
C SER A 83 -3.98 24.50 0.52
N GLY A 84 -3.43 25.52 1.17
CA GLY A 84 -1.99 25.80 1.14
C GLY A 84 -1.13 24.68 1.76
N GLN A 85 -1.74 23.80 2.55
CA GLN A 85 -1.09 22.61 3.14
C GLN A 85 -1.21 21.38 2.24
N ALA A 86 -2.18 21.37 1.33
CA ALA A 86 -2.45 20.26 0.41
C ALA A 86 -2.40 20.80 -1.04
N PRO A 87 -1.19 21.08 -1.58
CA PRO A 87 -1.04 21.52 -2.96
C PRO A 87 -1.48 20.43 -3.93
N LYS A 88 -1.93 20.82 -5.12
CA LYS A 88 -2.39 19.86 -6.14
C LYS A 88 -1.34 18.76 -6.40
N GLY A 89 -1.78 17.50 -6.38
CA GLY A 89 -0.93 16.32 -6.59
C GLY A 89 -0.21 15.79 -5.35
N TRP A 90 -0.48 16.32 -4.15
CA TRP A 90 0.14 15.85 -2.91
C TRP A 90 -0.19 14.37 -2.58
N ILE A 91 -1.39 13.89 -2.91
CA ILE A 91 -1.77 12.47 -2.76
C ILE A 91 -0.92 11.59 -3.67
N ASP A 92 -0.77 11.97 -4.93
CA ASP A 92 0.04 11.20 -5.89
C ASP A 92 1.48 11.09 -5.41
N ASN A 93 2.05 12.18 -4.88
CA ASN A 93 3.39 12.17 -4.30
C ASN A 93 3.48 11.28 -3.05
N ALA A 94 2.48 11.31 -2.16
CA ALA A 94 2.41 10.46 -0.98
C ALA A 94 2.36 8.96 -1.34
N VAL A 95 1.59 8.62 -2.38
CA VAL A 95 1.49 7.25 -2.91
C VAL A 95 2.79 6.83 -3.59
N LEU A 96 3.36 7.67 -4.46
CA LEU A 96 4.60 7.40 -5.17
C LEU A 96 5.79 7.20 -4.21
N ALA A 97 5.83 7.93 -3.11
CA ALA A 97 6.88 7.78 -2.10
C ALA A 97 6.87 6.40 -1.42
N ALA A 98 5.69 5.78 -1.26
CA ALA A 98 5.54 4.48 -0.63
C ALA A 98 5.61 3.29 -1.63
N THR A 99 5.30 3.52 -2.90
CA THR A 99 5.14 2.45 -3.90
C THR A 99 6.38 2.21 -4.76
N ARG A 100 7.44 3.01 -4.60
CA ARG A 100 8.74 2.75 -5.23
C ARG A 100 9.48 1.64 -4.47
N LEU A 101 9.32 0.41 -4.98
CA LEU A 101 10.04 -0.79 -4.53
C LEU A 101 11.40 -0.93 -5.20
#